data_AF-A0A956YIL4-F1
#
_entry.id   AF-A0A956YIL4-F1
#
_cell.length_a   1.000
_cell.length_b   1.000
_cell.length_c   1.000
_cell.angle_alpha   90.00
_cell.angle_beta   90.00
_cell.angle_gamma   90.00
#
_symmetry.space_group_name_H-M   'P 1'
#
loop_
_entity.id
_entity.type
_entity.pdbx_description
1 polymer ?
#
loop_
_entity_poly.entity_id
_entity_poly.type
_entity_poly.pdbx_seq_one_letter_code
_entity_poly.pdbx_strand_id
1 'polypeptide(L)'
;MDNLAQNIQQAANAIEQTRRQVLAQQAALFVNDPGQRPSIRHMEQTAWINSHQPIAWPNWPPGLAAKLRAALQKVVRRALQWYIDPIVQQQNQFNQATLQAVTALAKEVAALQIQQSAHKTD
;
A
#
# COMPACT_ATOMS: atom_id res chain seq x y z
N MET A 1 19.41 39.60 15.67
CA MET A 1 19.13 38.25 15.10
C MET A 1 18.09 37.48 15.93
N ASP A 2 17.66 38.01 17.07
CA ASP A 2 16.77 37.33 18.03
C ASP A 2 15.31 37.21 17.58
N ASN A 3 14.79 38.20 16.83
CA ASN A 3 13.43 38.14 16.26
C ASN A 3 13.24 36.99 15.27
N LEU A 4 14.29 36.63 14.53
CA LEU A 4 14.22 35.57 13.53
C LEU A 4 14.20 34.18 14.20
N ALA A 5 14.98 34.01 15.27
CA ALA A 5 14.95 32.81 16.10
C ALA A 5 13.61 32.64 16.85
N GLN A 6 13.05 33.72 17.40
CA GLN A 6 11.74 33.70 18.06
C GLN A 6 10.62 33.34 17.08
N ASN A 7 10.60 33.91 15.88
CA ASN A 7 9.60 33.57 14.85
C ASN A 7 9.71 32.10 14.41
N ILE A 8 10.92 31.56 14.27
CA ILE A 8 11.12 30.14 13.95
C ILE A 8 10.59 29.24 15.07
N GLN A 9 10.86 29.58 16.34
CA GLN A 9 10.38 28.79 17.48
C GLN A 9 8.85 28.82 17.59
N GLN A 10 8.24 29.98 17.36
CA GLN A 10 6.78 30.11 17.35
C GLN A 10 6.15 29.30 16.21
N ALA A 11 6.74 29.33 15.02
CA ALA A 11 6.29 28.51 13.90
C ALA A 11 6.43 27.01 14.19
N ALA A 12 7.55 26.57 14.78
CA ALA A 12 7.76 25.18 15.17
C ALA A 12 6.71 24.71 16.19
N ASN A 13 6.45 25.52 17.22
CA ASN A 13 5.43 25.20 18.23
C ASN A 13 4.02 25.13 17.61
N ALA A 14 3.69 26.03 16.69
CA ALA A 14 2.40 26.02 16.00
C ALA A 14 2.22 24.79 15.09
N ILE A 15 3.28 24.37 14.38
CA ILE A 15 3.28 23.15 13.57
C ILE A 15 3.08 21.92 14.44
N GLU A 16 3.77 21.83 15.59
CA GLU A 16 3.59 20.71 16.52
C GLU A 16 2.16 20.63 17.07
N GLN A 17 1.59 21.77 17.48
CA GLN A 17 0.22 21.83 17.98
C GLN A 17 -0.77 21.38 16.90
N THR A 18 -0.62 21.88 15.68
CA THR A 18 -1.45 21.50 14.54
C THR A 18 -1.33 20.01 14.25
N ARG A 19 -0.11 19.45 14.27
CA ARG A 19 0.12 18.02 14.07
C ARG A 19 -0.56 17.19 15.14
N ARG A 20 -0.49 17.59 16.41
CA ARG A 20 -1.17 16.89 17.52
C ARG A 20 -2.68 16.91 17.35
N GLN A 21 -3.26 18.05 16.97
CA GLN A 21 -4.71 18.18 16.71
C GLN A 21 -5.15 17.28 15.56
N VAL A 22 -4.40 17.25 14.46
CA VAL A 22 -4.68 16.39 13.31
C VAL A 22 -4.60 14.91 13.70
N LEU A 23 -3.59 14.51 14.48
CA LEU A 23 -3.47 13.14 14.97
C LEU A 23 -4.63 12.76 15.89
N ALA A 24 -5.07 13.67 16.78
CA ALA A 24 -6.21 13.44 17.66
C ALA A 24 -7.53 13.33 16.88
N GLN A 25 -7.76 14.21 15.90
CA GLN A 25 -8.93 14.12 15.00
C GLN A 25 -8.91 12.84 14.18
N GLN A 26 -7.77 12.47 13.59
CA GLN A 26 -7.65 11.22 12.85
C GLN A 26 -7.91 10.02 13.76
N ALA A 27 -7.34 9.99 14.97
CA ALA A 27 -7.62 8.92 15.92
C ALA A 27 -9.12 8.80 16.21
N ALA A 28 -9.81 9.92 16.44
CA ALA A 28 -11.26 9.96 16.69
C ALA A 28 -12.09 9.44 15.50
N LEU A 29 -11.72 9.78 14.27
CA LEU A 29 -12.42 9.35 13.05
C LEU A 29 -12.37 7.83 12.83
N PHE A 30 -11.32 7.16 13.31
CA PHE A 30 -11.10 5.73 13.09
C PHE A 30 -11.24 4.88 14.37
N VAL A 31 -11.85 5.41 15.44
CA VAL A 31 -12.14 4.63 16.67
C VAL A 31 -13.07 3.46 16.37
N ASN A 32 -14.11 3.68 15.56
CA ASN A 32 -15.14 2.68 15.26
C ASN A 32 -14.72 1.71 14.15
N ASP A 33 -13.76 2.10 13.30
CA ASP A 33 -13.21 1.24 12.25
C ASP A 33 -11.69 1.45 12.10
N PRO A 34 -10.90 0.90 13.03
CA PRO A 34 -9.44 1.05 13.04
C PRO A 34 -8.77 0.35 11.85
N GLY A 35 -9.46 -0.54 11.15
CA GLY A 35 -9.00 -1.16 9.91
C GLY A 35 -9.09 -0.23 8.69
N GLN A 36 -9.95 0.79 8.73
CA GLN A 36 -10.14 1.75 7.62
C GLN A 36 -9.20 2.95 7.66
N ARG A 37 -8.14 2.91 8.48
CA ARG A 37 -7.14 3.99 8.54
C ARG A 37 -6.60 4.26 7.13
N PRO A 38 -6.33 5.53 6.75
CA PRO A 38 -5.92 5.88 5.39
C PRO A 38 -4.68 5.11 4.93
N SER A 39 -3.77 4.79 5.84
CA SER A 39 -2.59 3.97 5.58
C SER A 39 -2.93 2.51 5.24
N ILE A 40 -3.89 1.89 5.94
CA ILE A 40 -4.34 0.52 5.69
C ILE A 40 -5.15 0.48 4.39
N ARG A 41 -6.05 1.44 4.18
CA ARG A 41 -6.78 1.59 2.92
C ARG A 41 -5.84 1.77 1.72
N HIS A 42 -4.74 2.51 1.90
CA HIS A 42 -3.74 2.64 0.85
C HIS A 42 -3.00 1.32 0.57
N MET A 43 -2.75 0.50 1.60
CA MET A 43 -2.23 -0.85 1.42
C MET A 43 -3.23 -1.74 0.67
N GLU A 44 -4.53 -1.69 1.00
CA GLU A 44 -5.58 -2.43 0.29
C GLU A 44 -5.58 -2.14 -1.23
N GLN A 45 -5.41 -0.87 -1.60
CA GLN A 45 -5.41 -0.42 -3.00
C GLN A 45 -4.17 -0.87 -3.79
N THR A 46 -3.06 -1.13 -3.11
CA THR A 46 -1.75 -1.43 -3.73
C THR A 46 -1.31 -2.88 -3.56
N ALA A 47 -2.03 -3.67 -2.75
CA ALA A 47 -1.66 -5.04 -2.42
C ALA A 47 -1.68 -5.99 -3.62
N TRP A 48 -2.48 -5.72 -4.65
CA TRP A 48 -2.70 -6.62 -5.78
C TRP A 48 -2.01 -6.15 -7.06
N ILE A 49 -1.12 -7.00 -7.58
CA ILE A 49 -0.42 -6.79 -8.85
C ILE A 49 -0.97 -7.75 -9.91
N ASN A 50 -1.32 -7.24 -11.10
CA ASN A 50 -1.77 -8.04 -12.24
C ASN A 50 -0.64 -8.24 -13.27
N SER A 51 -0.32 -9.50 -13.58
CA SER A 51 0.73 -9.91 -14.53
C SER A 51 0.23 -10.10 -15.98
N HIS A 52 -1.09 -10.12 -16.21
CA HIS A 52 -1.65 -10.65 -17.45
C HIS A 52 -1.83 -9.57 -18.52
N GLN A 53 -1.09 -9.68 -19.63
CA GLN A 53 -1.43 -9.04 -20.90
C GLN A 53 -1.91 -10.09 -21.91
N PRO A 54 -3.06 -9.90 -22.58
CA PRO A 54 -3.59 -10.86 -23.53
C PRO A 54 -2.70 -10.97 -24.78
N ILE A 55 -2.53 -12.21 -25.25
CA ILE A 55 -1.71 -12.56 -26.40
C ILE A 55 -2.60 -12.54 -27.63
N ALA A 56 -2.55 -11.47 -28.43
CA ALA A 56 -3.10 -11.49 -29.78
C ALA A 56 -2.09 -10.86 -30.74
N TRP A 57 -1.54 -11.68 -31.65
CA TRP A 57 -1.05 -11.19 -32.92
C TRP A 57 -2.22 -11.35 -33.90
N PRO A 58 -2.86 -10.26 -34.35
CA PRO A 58 -4.02 -10.37 -35.24
C PRO A 58 -3.65 -11.02 -36.57
N ASN A 59 -2.42 -10.85 -37.05
CA ASN A 59 -1.94 -11.42 -38.32
C ASN A 59 -0.48 -11.92 -38.20
N TRP A 60 -0.19 -13.08 -38.82
CA TRP A 60 1.17 -13.63 -38.92
C TRP A 60 1.94 -12.97 -40.07
N PRO A 61 3.21 -12.57 -39.87
CA PRO A 61 4.01 -11.99 -40.94
C PRO A 61 4.33 -13.04 -42.02
N PRO A 62 4.31 -12.66 -43.31
CA PRO A 62 4.67 -13.56 -44.41
C PRO A 62 6.18 -13.84 -44.42
N GLY A 63 6.56 -15.07 -44.81
CA GLY A 63 7.96 -15.51 -44.90
C GLY A 63 8.46 -16.38 -43.75
N LEU A 64 9.31 -17.37 -44.06
CA LEU A 64 9.83 -18.37 -43.10
C LEU A 64 10.67 -17.75 -41.98
N ALA A 65 11.55 -16.80 -42.30
CA ALA A 65 12.39 -16.12 -41.31
C ALA A 65 11.57 -15.25 -40.34
N ALA A 66 10.53 -14.57 -40.83
CA ALA A 66 9.64 -13.76 -40.02
C ALA A 66 8.79 -14.62 -39.07
N LYS A 67 8.34 -15.79 -39.54
CA LYS A 67 7.66 -16.80 -38.72
C LYS A 67 8.55 -17.34 -37.59
N LEU A 68 9.81 -17.65 -37.89
CA LEU A 68 10.78 -18.11 -36.88
C LEU A 68 11.02 -17.05 -35.80
N ARG A 69 11.22 -15.79 -36.19
CA ARG A 69 11.38 -14.68 -35.25
C ARG A 69 10.13 -14.48 -34.37
N ALA A 70 8.94 -14.53 -34.98
CA ALA A 70 7.67 -14.42 -34.24
C ALA A 70 7.47 -15.61 -33.28
N ALA A 71 7.85 -16.82 -33.67
CA ALA A 71 7.82 -18.00 -32.81
C ALA A 71 8.78 -17.85 -31.63
N LEU A 72 10.02 -17.40 -31.86
CA LEU A 72 10.99 -17.15 -30.80
C LEU A 72 10.49 -16.08 -29.82
N GLN A 73 9.94 -14.98 -30.33
CA GLN A 73 9.34 -13.93 -29.49
C GLN A 73 8.18 -14.45 -28.64
N LYS A 74 7.34 -15.33 -29.19
CA LYS A 74 6.24 -15.98 -28.46
C LYS A 74 6.76 -16.89 -27.35
N VAL A 75 7.83 -17.66 -27.61
CA VAL A 75 8.48 -18.51 -26.60
C VAL A 75 9.11 -17.68 -25.50
N VAL A 76 9.91 -16.66 -25.85
CA VAL A 76 10.55 -15.76 -24.87
C VAL A 76 9.50 -15.08 -23.99
N ARG A 77 8.41 -14.56 -24.57
CA ARG A 77 7.35 -13.91 -23.79
C ARG A 77 6.61 -14.90 -22.88
N ARG A 78 6.34 -16.12 -23.34
CA ARG A 78 5.72 -17.17 -22.51
C ARG A 78 6.66 -17.60 -21.38
N ALA A 79 7.95 -17.73 -21.64
CA ALA A 79 8.96 -18.08 -20.64
C ALA A 79 9.10 -16.96 -19.58
N LEU A 80 9.10 -15.70 -20.02
CA LEU A 80 9.07 -14.54 -19.11
C LEU A 80 7.80 -14.52 -18.28
N GLN A 81 6.64 -14.79 -18.89
CA GLN A 81 5.38 -14.86 -18.16
C GLN A 81 5.40 -15.99 -17.11
N TRP A 82 5.89 -17.17 -17.48
CA TRP A 82 6.09 -18.29 -16.54
C TRP A 82 7.06 -17.97 -15.39
N TYR A 83 8.04 -17.11 -15.62
CA TYR A 83 8.98 -16.68 -14.58
C TYR A 83 8.39 -15.58 -13.69
N ILE A 84 7.67 -14.62 -14.27
CA ILE A 84 7.11 -13.46 -13.57
C ILE A 84 5.87 -13.85 -12.76
N ASP A 85 4.99 -14.70 -13.29
CA ASP A 85 3.73 -15.11 -12.65
C ASP A 85 3.91 -15.68 -11.23
N PRO A 86 4.82 -16.64 -10.96
CA PRO A 86 5.01 -17.15 -9.60
C PRO A 86 5.58 -16.10 -8.64
N ILE A 87 6.41 -15.16 -9.14
CA ILE A 87 6.95 -14.07 -8.33
C ILE A 87 5.83 -13.09 -7.94
N VAL A 88 4.99 -12.70 -8.90
CA VAL A 88 3.83 -11.82 -8.66
C VAL A 88 2.83 -12.49 -7.72
N GLN A 89 2.60 -13.79 -7.87
CA GLN A 89 1.72 -14.55 -6.98
C GLN A 89 2.25 -14.56 -5.54
N GLN A 90 3.55 -14.82 -5.35
CA GLN A 90 4.19 -14.78 -4.03
C GLN A 90 4.13 -13.38 -3.40
N GLN A 91 4.38 -12.33 -4.19
CA GLN A 91 4.26 -10.95 -3.71
C GLN A 91 2.81 -10.61 -3.30
N ASN A 92 1.82 -10.98 -4.10
CA ASN A 92 0.41 -10.77 -3.77
C ASN A 92 0.02 -11.51 -2.49
N GLN A 93 0.47 -12.76 -2.30
CA GLN A 93 0.23 -13.53 -1.07
C GLN A 93 0.88 -12.85 0.15
N PHE A 94 2.12 -12.40 0.02
CA PHE A 94 2.81 -11.68 1.08
C PHE A 94 2.14 -10.35 1.43
N ASN A 95 1.78 -9.56 0.42
CA ASN A 95 1.08 -8.28 0.59
C ASN A 95 -0.27 -8.49 1.31
N GLN A 96 -1.01 -9.53 0.94
CA GLN A 96 -2.28 -9.88 1.56
C GLN A 96 -2.11 -10.32 3.02
N ALA A 97 -1.13 -11.18 3.31
CA ALA A 97 -0.83 -11.59 4.69
C ALA A 97 -0.40 -10.40 5.56
N THR A 98 0.42 -9.51 5.00
CA THR A 98 0.88 -8.29 5.66
C THR A 98 -0.30 -7.35 5.97
N LEU A 99 -1.18 -7.13 4.98
CA LEU A 99 -2.39 -6.33 5.16
C LEU A 99 -3.29 -6.90 6.26
N GLN A 100 -3.49 -8.22 6.29
CA GLN A 100 -4.28 -8.89 7.34
C GLN A 100 -3.65 -8.68 8.73
N ALA A 101 -2.34 -8.87 8.86
CA ALA A 101 -1.63 -8.70 10.12
C ALA A 101 -1.70 -7.24 10.62
N VAL A 102 -1.44 -6.26 9.75
CA VAL A 102 -1.52 -4.83 10.10
C VAL A 102 -2.93 -4.44 10.51
N THR A 103 -3.95 -4.96 9.82
CA THR A 103 -5.36 -4.72 10.16
C THR A 103 -5.73 -5.31 11.51
N ALA A 104 -5.24 -6.51 11.83
CA ALA A 104 -5.46 -7.15 13.13
C ALA A 104 -4.81 -6.33 14.27
N LEU A 105 -3.54 -5.96 14.10
CA LEU A 105 -2.82 -5.12 15.07
C LEU A 105 -3.51 -3.77 15.29
N ALA A 106 -4.01 -3.14 14.23
CA ALA A 106 -4.73 -1.87 14.34
C ALA A 106 -6.00 -2.00 15.20
N LYS A 107 -6.72 -3.13 15.06
CA LYS A 107 -7.91 -3.44 15.88
C LYS A 107 -7.55 -3.68 17.34
N GLU A 108 -6.50 -4.45 17.61
CA GLU A 108 -6.02 -4.71 18.98
C GLU A 108 -5.57 -3.44 19.69
N VAL A 109 -4.78 -2.60 19.01
CA VAL A 109 -4.34 -1.31 19.55
C VAL A 109 -5.53 -0.40 19.87
N ALA A 110 -6.55 -0.36 19.01
CA ALA A 110 -7.76 0.41 19.27
C ALA A 110 -8.53 -0.11 20.49
N ALA A 111 -8.65 -1.44 20.64
CA ALA A 111 -9.29 -2.04 21.80
C ALA A 111 -8.57 -1.70 23.11
N LEU A 112 -7.23 -1.76 23.13
CA LEU A 112 -6.43 -1.38 24.29
C LEU A 112 -6.57 0.11 24.64
N GLN A 113 -6.63 0.99 23.63
CA GLN A 113 -6.85 2.42 23.85
C GLN A 113 -8.21 2.70 24.48
N ILE A 114 -9.27 2.01 24.04
CA ILE A 114 -10.60 2.11 24.65
C ILE A 114 -10.55 1.68 26.12
N GLN A 115 -9.88 0.56 26.44
CA GLN A 115 -9.73 0.08 27.83
C GLN A 115 -8.96 1.07 28.72
N GLN A 116 -7.86 1.62 28.23
CA GLN A 116 -7.07 2.63 28.97
C GLN A 116 -7.85 3.93 29.20
N SER A 117 -8.72 4.30 28.26
CA SER A 117 -9.58 5.47 28.38
C SER A 117 -10.62 5.26 29.49
N ALA A 118 -11.25 4.08 29.54
CA ALA A 118 -12.20 3.72 30.58
C ALA A 118 -11.54 3.75 31.98
N HIS A 119 -10.38 3.12 32.15
CA HIS A 119 -9.68 3.07 33.44
C HIS A 119 -9.19 4.45 33.94
N LYS A 120 -8.98 5.44 33.07
CA LYS A 120 -8.57 6.79 33.49
C LYS A 120 -9.72 7.66 34.02
N THR A 121 -10.96 7.20 33.85
CA THR A 121 -12.16 7.98 34.19
C THR A 121 -12.78 7.54 35.53
N ASP A 122 -12.29 6.44 36.10
CA ASP A 122 -12.54 5.98 37.48
C ASP A 122 -11.44 6.50 38.43
#